data_AF-A0A673I5N2-F1
#
_entry.id   AF-A0A673I5N2-F1
#
_cell.length_a   1.000
_cell.length_b   1.000
_cell.length_c   1.000
_cell.angle_alpha   90.00
_cell.angle_beta   90.00
_cell.angle_gamma   90.00
#
_symmetry.space_group_name_H-M   'P 1'
#
loop_
_entity.id
_entity.type
_entity.pdbx_description
1 polymer ?
#
loop_
_entity_poly.entity_id
_entity_poly.type
_entity_poly.pdbx_seq_one_letter_code
_entity_poly.pdbx_strand_id
1 'polypeptide(L)'
;KPYINGKSLRPVDSAACFERPCSKWFTTSWSQCSKTCGIGVRVREVKCYQGEELGHSCDSTLRPEARQSCEVQPCTTEPPAEDACQDKATANCALVLRVKLCTHWYYRKACCLSCRNKSQ
;
A
#
# COMPACT_ATOMS: atom_id res chain seq x y z
N LYS A 1 -57.51 -22.08 56.07
CA LYS A 1 -56.57 -23.14 56.53
C LYS A 1 -57.23 -24.48 56.22
N PRO A 2 -56.65 -25.30 55.34
CA PRO A 2 -55.70 -26.32 55.79
C PRO A 2 -54.47 -26.51 54.88
N TYR A 3 -53.51 -27.26 55.40
CA TYR A 3 -52.15 -27.50 54.89
C TYR A 3 -52.12 -28.63 53.85
N ILE A 4 -51.32 -28.46 52.77
CA ILE A 4 -50.69 -29.58 52.04
C ILE A 4 -49.24 -29.22 51.66
N ASN A 5 -48.35 -29.94 52.34
CA ASN A 5 -47.03 -30.43 51.95
C ASN A 5 -45.95 -29.44 51.51
N GLY A 6 -45.11 -29.11 52.49
CA GLY A 6 -43.74 -28.67 52.28
C GLY A 6 -42.97 -29.64 51.39
N LYS A 7 -42.74 -29.23 50.15
CA LYS A 7 -41.52 -29.53 49.42
C LYS A 7 -40.95 -28.17 49.05
N SER A 8 -39.97 -27.73 49.82
CA SER A 8 -39.08 -26.65 49.39
C SER A 8 -38.47 -27.13 48.08
N LEU A 9 -38.93 -26.57 46.95
CA LEU A 9 -38.26 -26.74 45.67
C LEU A 9 -36.85 -26.21 45.92
N ARG A 10 -35.89 -27.14 46.06
CA ARG A 10 -34.47 -26.80 46.12
C ARG A 10 -34.25 -25.75 45.03
N PRO A 11 -33.68 -24.57 45.35
CA PRO A 11 -33.24 -23.65 44.31
C PRO A 11 -32.40 -24.46 43.33
N VAL A 12 -32.59 -24.23 42.03
CA VAL A 12 -31.74 -24.83 41.00
C VAL A 12 -30.28 -24.64 41.43
N ASP A 13 -29.62 -25.74 41.76
CA ASP A 13 -28.26 -25.80 42.33
C ASP A 13 -27.19 -25.59 41.24
N SER A 14 -27.60 -25.69 39.98
CA SER A 14 -26.76 -25.42 38.82
C SER A 14 -27.55 -24.67 37.75
N ALA A 15 -27.12 -23.45 37.43
CA ALA A 15 -27.57 -22.73 36.24
C ALA A 15 -26.56 -22.93 35.10
N ALA A 16 -27.04 -22.83 33.85
CA ALA A 16 -26.15 -22.84 32.69
C ALA A 16 -25.19 -21.64 32.74
N CYS A 17 -23.89 -21.89 32.57
CA CYS A 17 -22.92 -20.82 32.38
C CYS A 17 -23.06 -20.28 30.95
N PHE A 18 -23.38 -19.00 30.80
CA PHE A 18 -23.33 -18.35 29.50
C PHE A 18 -21.87 -18.06 29.13
N GLU A 19 -21.22 -19.04 28.51
CA GLU A 19 -19.89 -18.85 27.94
C GLU A 19 -19.99 -17.89 26.76
N ARG A 20 -19.34 -16.73 26.88
CA ARG A 20 -19.23 -15.79 25.78
C ARG A 20 -18.12 -16.27 24.83
N PRO A 21 -18.34 -16.22 23.51
CA PRO A 21 -17.28 -16.53 22.56
C PRO A 21 -16.09 -15.59 22.80
N CYS A 22 -14.87 -16.14 22.76
CA CYS A 22 -13.65 -15.36 22.93
C CYS A 22 -13.47 -14.39 21.75
N SER A 23 -13.05 -13.16 22.06
CA SER A 23 -12.70 -12.16 21.04
C SER A 23 -11.20 -12.16 20.76
N LYS A 24 -10.80 -12.24 19.50
CA LYS A 24 -9.40 -12.27 19.07
C LYS A 24 -9.15 -11.39 17.85
N TRP A 25 -7.97 -10.77 17.80
CA TRP A 25 -7.50 -10.07 16.62
C TRP A 25 -6.97 -11.07 15.58
N PHE A 26 -7.40 -10.87 14.34
CA PHE A 26 -6.91 -11.59 13.18
C PHE A 26 -6.23 -10.62 12.22
N THR A 27 -5.14 -11.05 11.60
CA THR A 27 -4.41 -10.26 10.60
C THR A 27 -4.12 -11.05 9.35
N THR A 28 -4.23 -10.41 8.20
CA THR A 28 -3.72 -10.99 6.94
C THR A 28 -2.19 -10.86 6.86
N SER A 29 -1.61 -11.51 5.85
CA SER A 29 -0.26 -11.18 5.39
C SER A 29 -0.15 -9.71 4.99
N TRP A 30 1.06 -9.17 5.07
CA TRP A 30 1.37 -7.84 4.57
C TRP A 30 1.26 -7.78 3.05
N SER A 31 0.80 -6.63 2.55
CA SER A 31 0.87 -6.28 1.13
C SER A 31 2.32 -6.12 0.67
N GLN A 32 2.51 -6.03 -0.65
CA GLN A 32 3.74 -5.51 -1.20
C GLN A 32 3.99 -4.07 -0.72
N CYS A 33 5.27 -3.66 -0.70
CA CYS A 33 5.66 -2.30 -0.39
C CYS A 33 5.09 -1.32 -1.42
N SER A 34 4.60 -0.17 -0.98
CA SER A 34 4.02 0.86 -1.87
C SER A 34 5.03 1.47 -2.85
N LYS A 35 6.33 1.28 -2.61
CA LYS A 35 7.40 1.70 -3.50
C LYS A 35 8.24 0.51 -3.94
N THR A 36 8.81 0.62 -5.12
CA THR A 36 9.79 -0.32 -5.67
C THR A 36 11.24 0.05 -5.35
N CYS A 37 11.46 1.25 -4.79
CA CYS A 37 12.75 1.73 -4.29
C CYS A 37 12.57 2.66 -3.09
N GLY A 38 13.60 2.75 -2.24
CA GLY A 38 13.63 3.57 -1.04
C GLY A 38 12.62 3.13 0.02
N ILE A 39 12.18 4.09 0.85
CA ILE A 39 11.27 3.85 1.97
C ILE A 39 9.82 4.01 1.52
N GLY A 40 9.04 2.93 1.63
CA GLY A 40 7.62 2.87 1.37
C GLY A 40 6.81 2.40 2.58
N VAL A 41 5.55 2.02 2.35
CA VAL A 41 4.62 1.51 3.37
C VAL A 41 3.97 0.23 2.85
N ARG A 42 3.84 -0.77 3.72
CA ARG A 42 3.04 -1.97 3.48
C ARG A 42 1.85 -2.00 4.43
N VAL A 43 0.75 -2.59 3.98
CA VAL A 43 -0.53 -2.62 4.70
C VAL A 43 -1.03 -4.05 4.87
N ARG A 44 -1.78 -4.31 5.95
CA ARG A 44 -2.50 -5.57 6.16
C ARG A 44 -3.87 -5.29 6.75
N GLU A 45 -4.81 -6.21 6.56
CA GLU A 45 -6.09 -6.13 7.26
C GLU A 45 -5.93 -6.58 8.71
N VAL A 46 -6.64 -5.89 9.62
CA VAL A 46 -6.72 -6.21 11.04
C VAL A 46 -8.19 -6.19 11.43
N LYS A 47 -8.74 -7.36 11.75
CA LYS A 47 -10.16 -7.56 12.05
C LYS A 47 -10.31 -8.23 13.41
N CYS A 48 -11.32 -7.82 14.18
CA CYS A 48 -11.69 -8.47 15.42
C CYS A 48 -12.75 -9.52 15.13
N TYR A 49 -12.57 -10.72 15.66
CA TYR A 49 -13.54 -11.79 15.57
C TYR A 49 -13.98 -12.22 16.97
N GLN A 50 -15.26 -12.54 17.12
CA GLN A 50 -15.84 -13.15 18.32
C GLN A 50 -16.47 -14.48 17.93
N GLY A 51 -15.77 -15.59 18.21
CA GLY A 51 -16.09 -16.86 17.56
C GLY A 51 -15.77 -16.80 16.06
N GLU A 52 -16.74 -17.12 15.21
CA GLU A 52 -16.59 -17.05 13.74
C GLU A 52 -17.14 -15.75 13.13
N GLU A 53 -17.78 -14.89 13.94
CA GLU A 53 -18.38 -13.65 13.48
C GLU A 53 -17.47 -12.44 13.73
N LEU A 54 -17.68 -11.37 12.96
CA LEU A 54 -17.00 -10.10 13.19
C LEU A 54 -17.43 -9.53 14.55
N GLY A 55 -16.44 -9.34 15.42
CA GLY A 55 -16.66 -8.85 16.78
C GLY A 55 -16.18 -7.41 16.97
N HIS A 56 -16.60 -6.82 18.08
CA HIS A 56 -16.15 -5.48 18.52
C HIS A 56 -15.51 -5.48 19.91
N SER A 57 -15.44 -6.65 20.58
CA SER A 57 -15.00 -6.78 21.97
C SER A 57 -13.52 -7.12 22.13
N CYS A 58 -12.71 -7.01 21.07
CA CYS A 58 -11.26 -7.18 21.18
C CYS A 58 -10.63 -5.97 21.89
N ASP A 59 -9.62 -6.24 22.72
CA ASP A 59 -8.87 -5.21 23.41
C ASP A 59 -8.12 -4.32 22.40
N SER A 60 -8.41 -3.01 22.40
CA SER A 60 -7.81 -2.05 21.50
C SER A 60 -6.31 -1.84 21.75
N THR A 61 -5.83 -2.10 22.96
CA THR A 61 -4.40 -1.99 23.32
C THR A 61 -3.57 -3.10 22.67
N LEU A 62 -4.19 -4.25 22.39
CA LEU A 62 -3.58 -5.39 21.72
C LEU A 62 -3.77 -5.35 20.21
N ARG A 63 -4.38 -4.29 19.65
CA ARG A 63 -4.67 -4.19 18.22
C ARG A 63 -3.35 -4.17 17.43
N PRO A 64 -3.12 -5.15 16.54
CA PRO A 64 -1.92 -5.16 15.71
C PRO A 64 -1.90 -3.98 14.73
N GLU A 65 -0.69 -3.57 14.33
CA GLU A 65 -0.50 -2.50 13.35
C GLU A 65 -1.07 -2.90 11.98
N ALA A 66 -1.88 -2.04 11.38
CA ALA A 66 -2.39 -2.25 10.02
C ALA A 66 -1.45 -1.70 8.93
N ARG A 67 -0.47 -0.88 9.31
CA ARG A 67 0.48 -0.22 8.41
C ARG A 67 1.87 -0.26 9.02
N GLN A 68 2.87 -0.55 8.20
CA GLN A 68 4.28 -0.57 8.61
C GLN A 68 5.15 0.01 7.51
N SER A 69 6.26 0.65 7.89
CA SER A 69 7.30 1.03 6.94
C SER A 69 7.98 -0.20 6.33
N CYS A 70 8.40 -0.06 5.07
CA CYS A 70 9.22 -1.03 4.37
C CYS A 70 10.34 -0.31 3.64
N GLU A 71 11.53 -0.90 3.67
CA GLU A 71 12.70 -0.37 2.98
C GLU A 71 13.08 -1.33 1.85
N VAL A 72 13.15 -0.77 0.64
CA VAL A 72 13.55 -1.46 -0.59
C VAL A 72 14.88 -0.86 -1.04
N GLN A 73 15.48 -1.44 -2.08
CA GLN A 73 16.69 -0.93 -2.70
C GLN A 73 16.64 0.61 -2.90
N PRO A 74 17.73 1.33 -2.64
CA PRO A 74 17.75 2.78 -2.78
C PRO A 74 17.33 3.18 -4.20
N CYS A 75 16.61 4.29 -4.31
CA CYS A 75 16.23 4.81 -5.62
C CYS A 75 17.49 5.31 -6.33
N THR A 76 17.69 4.89 -7.58
CA THR A 76 18.73 5.46 -8.44
C THR A 76 18.36 6.91 -8.73
N THR A 77 19.15 7.84 -8.20
CA THR A 77 19.05 9.27 -8.51
C THR A 77 19.82 9.65 -9.78
N GLU A 78 20.56 8.70 -10.36
CA GLU A 78 21.16 8.92 -11.66
C GLU A 78 20.02 9.06 -12.68
N PRO A 79 19.99 10.17 -13.45
CA PRO A 79 19.23 10.20 -14.68
C PRO A 79 19.59 8.93 -15.46
N PRO A 80 18.68 8.35 -16.27
CA PRO A 80 19.13 7.45 -17.31
C PRO A 80 20.31 8.13 -17.98
N ALA A 81 21.42 7.44 -18.21
CA ALA A 81 22.59 8.02 -18.88
C ALA A 81 22.19 8.45 -20.32
N GLU A 82 21.52 9.58 -20.44
CA GLU A 82 21.02 10.19 -21.66
C GLU A 82 21.50 11.65 -21.79
N ASP A 83 22.55 12.00 -21.02
CA ASP A 83 23.34 13.22 -21.19
C ASP A 83 24.42 13.09 -22.29
N ALA A 84 24.43 11.97 -23.03
CA ALA A 84 25.07 11.94 -24.34
C ALA A 84 24.18 12.68 -25.34
N CYS A 85 24.57 13.90 -25.73
CA CYS A 85 23.93 14.63 -26.83
C CYS A 85 23.86 13.72 -28.07
N GLN A 86 22.68 13.18 -28.36
CA GLN A 86 22.42 12.27 -29.47
C GLN A 86 21.16 12.71 -30.22
N ASP A 87 21.14 12.46 -31.52
CA ASP A 87 19.94 12.67 -32.34
C ASP A 87 18.93 11.55 -32.05
N LYS A 88 17.71 11.91 -31.69
CA LYS A 88 16.62 10.97 -31.42
C LYS A 88 16.27 10.25 -32.71
N ALA A 89 16.31 8.92 -32.71
CA ALA A 89 16.05 8.10 -33.90
C ALA A 89 14.65 8.33 -34.53
N THR A 90 13.68 8.80 -33.75
CA THR A 90 12.33 9.14 -34.23
C THR A 90 12.24 10.51 -34.90
N ALA A 91 13.30 11.33 -34.84
CA ALA A 91 13.32 12.68 -35.40
C ALA A 91 14.01 12.68 -36.77
N ASN A 92 13.41 13.36 -37.75
CA ASN A 92 14.02 13.55 -39.06
C ASN A 92 14.98 14.76 -39.03
N CYS A 93 16.19 14.55 -38.49
CA CYS A 93 17.17 15.62 -38.31
C CYS A 93 17.70 16.19 -39.64
N ALA A 94 17.68 15.40 -40.71
CA ALA A 94 17.98 15.89 -42.05
C ALA A 94 16.96 16.94 -42.52
N LEU A 95 15.67 16.73 -42.25
CA LEU A 95 14.64 17.73 -42.52
C LEU A 95 14.85 18.97 -41.66
N VAL A 96 15.05 18.82 -40.34
CA VAL A 96 15.29 19.92 -39.39
C VAL A 96 16.43 20.83 -39.85
N LEU A 97 17.52 20.26 -40.35
CA LEU A 97 18.65 21.01 -40.91
C LEU A 97 18.28 21.75 -42.20
N ARG A 98 17.59 21.09 -43.14
CA ARG A 98 17.20 21.67 -44.44
C ARG A 98 16.26 22.87 -44.27
N VAL A 99 15.35 22.81 -43.32
CA VAL A 99 14.37 23.89 -43.05
C VAL A 99 14.77 24.80 -41.89
N LYS A 100 16.03 24.75 -41.44
CA LYS A 100 16.61 25.64 -40.39
C LYS A 100 15.80 25.69 -39.09
N LEU A 101 15.24 24.56 -38.67
CA LEU A 101 14.44 24.49 -37.45
C LEU A 101 15.28 24.35 -36.16
N CYS A 102 16.61 24.31 -36.27
CA CYS A 102 17.53 24.22 -35.12
C CYS A 102 17.48 25.41 -34.14
N THR A 103 16.86 26.53 -34.55
CA THR A 103 16.59 27.69 -33.68
C THR A 103 15.50 27.41 -32.65
N HIS A 104 14.61 26.45 -32.93
CA HIS A 104 13.56 26.04 -32.00
C HIS A 104 14.09 24.99 -31.02
N TRP A 105 13.86 25.25 -29.72
CA TRP A 105 14.33 24.39 -28.62
C TRP A 105 13.91 22.92 -28.78
N TYR A 106 12.68 22.67 -29.27
CA TYR A 106 12.14 21.32 -29.43
C TYR A 106 12.97 20.50 -30.42
N TYR A 107 13.25 21.08 -31.59
CA TYR A 107 14.06 20.42 -32.61
C TYR A 107 15.54 20.34 -32.19
N ARG A 108 16.07 21.33 -31.46
CA ARG A 108 17.43 21.30 -30.91
C ARG A 108 17.61 20.20 -29.85
N LYS A 109 16.58 19.91 -29.06
CA LYS A 109 16.56 18.79 -28.10
C LYS A 109 16.44 17.44 -28.82
N ALA A 110 15.60 17.34 -29.85
CA ALA A 110 15.42 16.09 -30.59
C ALA A 110 16.59 15.76 -31.53
N CYS A 111 17.27 16.77 -32.07
CA CYS A 111 18.38 16.66 -33.03
C CYS A 111 19.63 17.31 -32.44
N CYS A 112 20.06 16.81 -31.27
CA CYS A 112 21.13 17.42 -30.48
C CYS A 112 22.48 17.50 -31.22
N LEU A 113 22.93 16.41 -31.86
CA LEU A 113 24.20 16.39 -32.61
C LEU A 113 24.08 17.22 -33.88
N SER A 114 22.98 17.05 -34.61
CA SER A 114 22.71 17.77 -35.86
C SER A 114 22.64 19.29 -35.65
N CYS A 115 22.00 19.77 -34.58
CA CYS A 115 21.80 21.19 -34.31
C CYS A 115 22.89 21.84 -33.42
N ARG A 116 23.93 21.10 -33.01
CA ARG A 116 24.94 21.55 -32.03
C ARG A 116 25.55 22.91 -32.35
N ASN A 117 25.78 23.21 -33.64
CA ASN A 117 26.43 24.44 -34.12
C ASN A 117 25.52 25.32 -35.01
N LYS A 118 24.20 25.10 -34.98
CA LYS A 118 23.23 25.75 -35.90
C LYS A 118 22.25 26.68 -35.18
N SER A 119 22.66 27.19 -34.02
CA SER A 119 21.81 27.89 -33.05
C SER A 119 21.71 29.39 -33.29
N GLN A 120 21.94 29.84 -34.53
CA GLN A 120 21.95 31.24 -34.91
C GLN A 120 20.91 31.51 -36.00
#